data_AF-A0A349YEZ5-F1
#
_entry.id   AF-A0A349YEZ5-F1
#
_cell.length_a   1.000
_cell.length_b   1.000
_cell.length_c   1.000
_cell.angle_alpha   90.00
_cell.angle_beta   90.00
_cell.angle_gamma   90.00
#
_symmetry.space_group_name_H-M   'P 1'
#
loop_
_entity.id
_entity.type
_entity.pdbx_description
1 polymer ?
#
loop_
_entity_poly.entity_id
_entity_poly.type
_entity_poly.pdbx_seq_one_letter_code
_entity_poly.pdbx_strand_id
1 'polypeptide(L)'
;MESRGTQMGHVRFVLIFTISLVIQSAAANSGFEGAPDLHPIEDSFLERYRTTSEFIYRQTNGRVWVVPSESLVDGRGFPRLFIDLFGSPLRSDFVNTAVVYDYSVKSKHHPWVAAQNMAYEAMQVEGLPRSEANLVLMLLRATGTRWATKGPGNCFSRCHGPDANLEWRPIVKDEAVLELVKWARNSRLTVEEIELRVNEIILEEGPHSVIGIM
;
A
#
# COMPACT_ATOMS: atom_id res chain seq x y z
N MET A 1 86.88 -25.58 -28.78
CA MET A 1 86.83 -24.19 -28.30
C MET A 1 85.50 -23.62 -28.71
N GLU A 2 84.78 -23.05 -27.74
CA GLU A 2 83.47 -22.40 -27.82
C GLU A 2 82.23 -23.21 -28.24
N SER A 3 81.30 -23.33 -27.29
CA SER A 3 79.87 -23.18 -27.58
C SER A 3 79.05 -23.05 -26.28
N ARG A 4 78.72 -21.80 -25.95
CA ARG A 4 77.38 -21.29 -25.58
C ARG A 4 76.62 -21.98 -24.44
N GLY A 5 76.47 -21.23 -23.34
CA GLY A 5 75.47 -21.50 -22.31
C GLY A 5 74.05 -21.27 -22.83
N THR A 6 73.16 -22.18 -22.47
CA THR A 6 71.73 -22.15 -22.80
C THR A 6 70.99 -21.61 -21.57
N GLN A 7 70.47 -20.39 -21.66
CA GLN A 7 69.63 -19.81 -20.62
C GLN A 7 68.18 -20.27 -20.83
N MET A 8 67.67 -21.03 -19.86
CA MET A 8 66.31 -21.57 -19.84
C MET A 8 65.32 -20.45 -19.44
N GLY A 9 64.46 -20.03 -20.36
CA GLY A 9 63.36 -19.10 -20.08
C GLY A 9 62.14 -19.87 -19.58
N HIS A 10 61.72 -19.63 -18.33
CA HIS A 10 60.46 -20.15 -17.79
C HIS A 10 59.27 -19.31 -18.29
N VAL A 11 58.48 -19.86 -19.21
CA VAL A 11 57.17 -19.31 -19.58
C VAL A 11 56.15 -19.75 -18.53
N ARG A 12 55.64 -18.81 -17.73
CA ARG A 12 54.53 -19.06 -16.79
C ARG A 12 53.21 -18.91 -17.53
N PHE A 13 52.50 -20.01 -17.72
CA PHE A 13 51.16 -20.04 -18.30
C PHE A 13 50.15 -19.72 -17.18
N VAL A 14 49.50 -18.56 -17.24
CA VAL A 14 48.44 -18.17 -16.30
C VAL A 14 47.11 -18.57 -16.92
N LEU A 15 46.49 -19.64 -16.40
CA LEU A 15 45.10 -19.97 -16.70
C LEU A 15 44.19 -19.05 -15.91
N ILE A 16 43.49 -18.14 -16.60
CA ILE A 16 42.43 -17.32 -16.02
C ILE A 16 41.13 -18.11 -16.15
N PHE A 17 40.68 -18.72 -15.05
CA PHE A 17 39.33 -19.28 -14.93
C PHE A 17 38.35 -18.13 -14.64
N THR A 18 37.61 -17.69 -15.66
CA THR A 18 36.50 -16.75 -15.47
C THR A 18 35.33 -17.49 -14.85
N ILE A 19 35.11 -17.30 -13.54
CA ILE A 19 33.90 -17.72 -12.85
C ILE A 19 32.77 -16.77 -13.29
N SER A 20 31.90 -17.23 -14.17
CA SER A 20 30.66 -16.53 -14.48
C SER A 20 29.70 -16.68 -13.30
N LEU A 21 29.62 -15.65 -12.46
CA LEU A 21 28.63 -15.57 -11.38
C LEU A 21 27.26 -15.29 -12.01
N VAL A 22 26.45 -16.35 -12.17
CA VAL A 22 25.03 -16.20 -12.54
C VAL A 22 24.28 -15.70 -11.31
N ILE A 23 24.02 -14.39 -11.26
CA ILE A 23 23.15 -13.80 -10.25
C ILE A 23 21.72 -14.19 -10.62
N GLN A 24 21.22 -15.30 -10.05
CA GLN A 24 19.80 -15.58 -10.05
C GLN A 24 19.14 -14.59 -9.08
N SER A 25 18.54 -13.53 -9.64
CA SER A 25 17.57 -12.72 -8.91
C SER A 25 16.37 -13.63 -8.62
N ALA A 26 16.23 -14.06 -7.37
CA ALA A 26 14.93 -14.48 -6.88
C ALA A 26 14.06 -13.22 -6.93
N ALA A 27 13.27 -13.06 -7.99
CA ALA A 27 12.20 -12.08 -7.97
C ALA A 27 11.36 -12.40 -6.73
N ALA A 28 11.32 -11.50 -5.75
CA ALA A 28 10.45 -11.67 -4.60
C ALA A 28 9.02 -11.73 -5.15
N ASN A 29 8.36 -12.87 -5.01
CA ASN A 29 6.99 -13.03 -5.49
C ASN A 29 6.09 -12.02 -4.75
N SER A 30 5.36 -11.19 -5.50
CA SER A 30 4.28 -10.36 -4.95
C SER A 30 3.10 -11.25 -4.59
N GLY A 31 2.43 -10.98 -3.48
CA GLY A 31 1.29 -11.79 -3.05
C GLY A 31 1.09 -11.81 -1.55
N PHE A 32 0.09 -12.57 -1.12
CA PHE A 32 -0.20 -12.82 0.28
C PHE A 32 0.55 -14.05 0.79
N GLU A 33 1.04 -13.97 2.03
CA GLU A 33 1.66 -15.06 2.76
C GLU A 33 0.92 -15.25 4.09
N GLY A 34 0.47 -16.49 4.33
CA GLY A 34 -0.38 -16.82 5.48
C GLY A 34 -1.86 -16.54 5.24
N ALA A 35 -2.62 -16.46 6.32
CA ALA A 35 -4.02 -16.05 6.34
C ALA A 35 -4.26 -15.18 7.59
N PRO A 36 -5.20 -14.23 7.56
CA PRO A 36 -5.45 -13.35 8.69
C PRO A 36 -6.11 -14.07 9.90
N ASP A 37 -6.76 -15.23 9.68
CA ASP A 37 -7.49 -16.05 10.67
C ASP A 37 -8.20 -15.22 11.76
N LEU A 38 -9.39 -14.74 11.40
CA LEU A 38 -10.12 -13.73 12.16
C LEU A 38 -10.99 -14.37 13.25
N HIS A 39 -10.67 -14.09 14.51
CA HIS A 39 -11.47 -14.49 15.66
C HIS A 39 -12.38 -13.34 16.12
N PRO A 40 -13.71 -13.52 16.13
CA PRO A 40 -14.65 -12.51 16.59
C PRO A 40 -14.40 -12.12 18.06
N ILE A 41 -14.61 -10.85 18.39
CA ILE A 41 -14.62 -10.38 19.77
C ILE A 41 -16.07 -10.27 20.23
N GLU A 42 -16.55 -11.30 20.96
CA GLU A 42 -17.97 -11.55 21.29
C GLU A 42 -18.65 -10.43 22.10
N ASP A 43 -17.88 -9.62 22.85
CA ASP A 43 -18.41 -8.51 23.67
C ASP A 43 -18.49 -7.16 22.95
N SER A 44 -18.47 -7.14 21.61
CA SER A 44 -18.50 -5.91 20.83
C SER A 44 -19.82 -5.75 20.09
N PHE A 45 -20.56 -4.67 20.37
CA PHE A 45 -21.72 -4.23 19.56
C PHE A 45 -21.36 -3.87 18.11
N LEU A 46 -20.06 -3.79 17.82
CA LEU A 46 -19.51 -3.51 16.50
C LEU A 46 -18.73 -4.73 16.01
N GLU A 47 -18.80 -4.98 14.71
CA GLU A 47 -17.95 -5.98 14.06
C GLU A 47 -16.47 -5.72 14.38
N ARG A 48 -15.84 -6.65 15.09
CA ARG A 48 -14.43 -6.58 15.49
C ARG A 48 -13.84 -7.98 15.56
N TYR A 49 -12.65 -8.12 15.02
CA TYR A 49 -11.88 -9.34 15.03
C TYR A 49 -10.48 -9.12 15.54
N ARG A 50 -9.88 -10.22 15.99
CA ARG A 50 -8.48 -10.35 16.34
C ARG A 50 -7.84 -11.34 15.37
N THR A 51 -6.71 -10.99 14.79
CA THR A 51 -5.90 -11.94 14.01
C THR A 51 -5.22 -12.93 14.96
N THR A 52 -5.10 -14.20 14.58
CA THR A 52 -4.40 -15.21 15.39
C THR A 52 -3.03 -15.58 14.84
N SER A 53 -2.78 -15.31 13.56
CA SER A 53 -1.49 -15.48 12.91
C SER A 53 -0.97 -14.17 12.33
N GLU A 54 0.35 -14.11 12.16
CA GLU A 54 0.96 -13.08 11.31
C GLU A 54 0.49 -13.28 9.86
N PHE A 55 0.20 -12.17 9.21
CA PHE A 55 -0.26 -12.14 7.83
C PHE A 55 0.49 -11.08 7.04
N ILE A 56 1.02 -11.45 5.87
CA ILE A 56 1.91 -10.57 5.09
C ILE A 56 1.36 -10.37 3.69
N TYR A 57 1.44 -9.14 3.19
CA TYR A 57 1.31 -8.84 1.78
C TYR A 57 2.60 -8.24 1.22
N ARG A 58 3.13 -8.83 0.15
CA ARG A 58 4.28 -8.31 -0.62
C ARG A 58 3.77 -7.62 -1.88
N GLN A 59 4.01 -6.33 -1.98
CA GLN A 59 3.75 -5.56 -3.19
C GLN A 59 4.80 -5.81 -4.27
N THR A 60 4.40 -5.62 -5.52
CA THR A 60 5.24 -5.71 -6.72
C THR A 60 6.43 -4.74 -6.67
N ASN A 61 6.28 -3.60 -5.99
CA ASN A 61 7.36 -2.63 -5.78
C ASN A 61 8.36 -3.03 -4.67
N GLY A 62 8.22 -4.23 -4.09
CA GLY A 62 9.07 -4.75 -3.02
C GLY A 62 8.67 -4.33 -1.60
N ARG A 63 7.64 -3.49 -1.42
CA ARG A 63 7.15 -3.13 -0.09
C ARG A 63 6.44 -4.31 0.57
N VAL A 64 6.70 -4.50 1.86
CA VAL A 64 6.12 -5.57 2.67
C VAL A 64 5.17 -4.94 3.69
N TRP A 65 3.96 -5.47 3.76
CA TRP A 65 2.91 -5.06 4.68
C TRP A 65 2.65 -6.20 5.65
N VAL A 66 2.97 -5.99 6.91
CA VAL A 66 2.86 -7.01 7.96
C VAL A 66 1.70 -6.67 8.88
N VAL A 67 0.78 -7.61 9.05
CA VAL A 67 -0.25 -7.60 10.08
C VAL A 67 0.17 -8.63 11.13
N PRO A 68 0.65 -8.21 12.30
CA PRO A 68 1.03 -9.12 13.37
C PRO A 68 -0.17 -9.97 13.83
N SER A 69 0.12 -11.14 14.41
CA SER A 69 -0.86 -11.83 15.26
C SER A 69 -1.35 -10.89 16.37
N GLU A 70 -2.55 -11.14 16.89
CA GLU A 70 -3.21 -10.36 17.93
C GLU A 70 -3.62 -8.92 17.53
N SER A 71 -3.60 -8.62 16.22
CA SER A 71 -4.00 -7.32 15.68
C SER A 71 -5.52 -7.14 15.69
N LEU A 72 -5.98 -5.96 16.08
CA LEU A 72 -7.40 -5.61 16.10
C LEU A 72 -7.86 -5.00 14.77
N VAL A 73 -8.77 -5.69 14.07
CA VAL A 73 -9.41 -5.20 12.85
C VAL A 73 -10.92 -5.06 13.04
N ASP A 74 -11.49 -4.01 12.46
CA ASP A 74 -12.93 -3.70 12.57
C ASP A 74 -13.50 -3.03 11.30
N GLY A 75 -12.71 -2.93 10.24
CA GLY A 75 -13.13 -2.39 8.95
C GLY A 75 -13.36 -0.89 8.94
N ARG A 76 -13.19 -0.18 10.06
CA ARG A 76 -13.45 1.27 10.17
C ARG A 76 -12.35 2.12 9.54
N GLY A 77 -11.27 1.51 9.08
CA GLY A 77 -10.30 2.12 8.18
C GLY A 77 -10.89 2.47 6.81
N PHE A 78 -11.98 1.81 6.39
CA PHE A 78 -12.72 2.16 5.19
C PHE A 78 -13.72 3.30 5.46
N PRO A 79 -13.90 4.23 4.50
CA PRO A 79 -14.81 5.36 4.67
C PRO A 79 -16.28 4.93 4.61
N ARG A 80 -17.18 5.76 5.16
CA ARG A 80 -18.62 5.45 5.23
C ARG A 80 -19.24 5.15 3.86
N LEU A 81 -18.90 5.96 2.85
CA LEU A 81 -19.44 5.78 1.50
C LEU A 81 -19.02 4.44 0.86
N PHE A 82 -17.84 3.92 1.22
CA PHE A 82 -17.45 2.57 0.83
C PHE A 82 -18.38 1.54 1.48
N ILE A 83 -18.67 1.67 2.78
CA ILE A 83 -19.56 0.73 3.49
C ILE A 83 -20.97 0.76 2.90
N ASP A 84 -21.48 1.94 2.54
CA ASP A 84 -22.80 2.06 1.93
C ASP A 84 -22.88 1.41 0.52
N LEU A 85 -21.75 1.30 -0.20
CA LEU A 85 -21.69 0.71 -1.54
C LEU A 85 -21.32 -0.79 -1.56
N PHE A 86 -20.47 -1.23 -0.64
CA PHE A 86 -19.89 -2.59 -0.62
C PHE A 86 -20.33 -3.43 0.57
N GLY A 87 -20.90 -2.82 1.62
CA GLY A 87 -21.14 -3.47 2.90
C GLY A 87 -19.86 -3.60 3.72
N SER A 88 -19.80 -4.64 4.57
CA SER A 88 -18.63 -4.86 5.43
C SER A 88 -17.41 -5.32 4.62
N PRO A 89 -16.25 -4.64 4.73
CA PRO A 89 -15.02 -5.07 4.07
C PRO A 89 -14.49 -6.38 4.66
N LEU A 90 -14.73 -6.67 5.95
CA LEU A 90 -14.26 -7.87 6.63
C LEU A 90 -15.09 -9.12 6.29
N ARG A 91 -16.18 -8.96 5.53
CA ARG A 91 -17.01 -10.05 5.00
C ARG A 91 -17.04 -10.07 3.47
N SER A 92 -16.11 -9.35 2.84
CA SER A 92 -16.01 -9.21 1.38
C SER A 92 -15.15 -10.31 0.75
N ASP A 93 -15.20 -10.41 -0.58
CA ASP A 93 -14.34 -11.32 -1.37
C ASP A 93 -12.85 -10.91 -1.36
N PHE A 94 -12.51 -9.76 -0.78
CA PHE A 94 -11.15 -9.24 -0.62
C PHE A 94 -10.79 -9.03 0.86
N VAL A 95 -11.25 -9.94 1.71
CA VAL A 95 -11.05 -9.87 3.17
C VAL A 95 -9.58 -9.74 3.56
N ASN A 96 -8.65 -10.34 2.80
CA ASN A 96 -7.24 -10.23 3.12
C ASN A 96 -6.75 -8.79 2.92
N THR A 97 -7.08 -8.17 1.79
CA THR A 97 -6.79 -6.76 1.55
C THR A 97 -7.45 -5.87 2.58
N ALA A 98 -8.71 -6.16 2.95
CA ALA A 98 -9.43 -5.41 3.96
C ALA A 98 -8.71 -5.42 5.32
N VAL A 99 -8.21 -6.58 5.75
CA VAL A 99 -7.43 -6.73 7.00
C VAL A 99 -6.13 -5.92 6.95
N VAL A 100 -5.35 -6.06 5.88
CA VAL A 100 -4.07 -5.34 5.74
C VAL A 100 -4.30 -3.83 5.67
N TYR A 101 -5.32 -3.37 4.95
CA TYR A 101 -5.64 -1.96 4.82
C TYR A 101 -6.14 -1.37 6.14
N ASP A 102 -7.08 -2.02 6.82
CA ASP A 102 -7.62 -1.58 8.11
C ASP A 102 -6.51 -1.47 9.18
N TYR A 103 -5.64 -2.47 9.26
CA TYR A 103 -4.46 -2.42 10.13
C TYR A 103 -3.49 -1.29 9.74
N SER A 104 -3.29 -1.04 8.44
CA SER A 104 -2.41 0.03 7.95
C SER A 104 -2.92 1.42 8.33
N VAL A 105 -4.24 1.65 8.28
CA VAL A 105 -4.87 2.91 8.71
C VAL A 105 -4.71 3.12 10.23
N LYS A 106 -4.74 2.05 11.02
CA LYS A 106 -4.56 2.11 12.49
C LYS A 106 -3.10 2.32 12.89
N SER A 107 -2.20 1.53 12.32
CA SER A 107 -0.77 1.52 12.66
C SER A 107 0.00 2.70 12.07
N LYS A 108 -0.41 3.20 10.89
CA LYS A 108 0.15 4.38 10.24
C LYS A 108 1.67 4.32 10.01
N HIS A 109 2.23 3.11 9.92
CA HIS A 109 3.66 2.91 9.67
C HIS A 109 4.09 3.41 8.28
N HIS A 110 3.15 3.52 7.35
CA HIS A 110 3.39 4.00 5.99
C HIS A 110 2.49 5.20 5.67
N PRO A 111 2.86 6.05 4.69
CA PRO A 111 1.99 7.12 4.20
C PRO A 111 0.66 6.57 3.69
N TRP A 112 -0.42 7.32 3.90
CA TRP A 112 -1.77 6.94 3.48
C TRP A 112 -1.89 6.60 1.99
N VAL A 113 -1.21 7.35 1.11
CA VAL A 113 -1.18 7.09 -0.34
C VAL A 113 -0.66 5.69 -0.62
N ALA A 114 0.40 5.28 0.09
CA ALA A 114 1.00 3.97 -0.06
C ALA A 114 0.05 2.86 0.41
N ALA A 115 -0.66 3.06 1.52
CA ALA A 115 -1.64 2.08 2.02
C ALA A 115 -2.82 1.90 1.05
N GLN A 116 -3.29 2.99 0.46
CA GLN A 116 -4.37 2.93 -0.53
C GLN A 116 -3.91 2.32 -1.87
N ASN A 117 -2.67 2.58 -2.30
CA ASN A 117 -2.08 1.90 -3.46
C ASN A 117 -1.89 0.40 -3.20
N MET A 118 -1.51 0.05 -1.97
CA MET A 118 -1.47 -1.34 -1.53
C MET A 118 -2.83 -2.00 -1.63
N ALA A 119 -3.90 -1.37 -1.14
CA ALA A 119 -5.24 -1.93 -1.24
C ALA A 119 -5.66 -2.15 -2.71
N TYR A 120 -5.40 -1.18 -3.58
CA TYR A 120 -5.69 -1.29 -5.02
C TYR A 120 -4.97 -2.49 -5.69
N GLU A 121 -3.70 -2.69 -5.38
CA GLU A 121 -2.90 -3.80 -5.92
C GLU A 121 -3.32 -5.14 -5.33
N ALA A 122 -3.50 -5.19 -4.01
CA ALA A 122 -3.84 -6.39 -3.26
C ALA A 122 -5.22 -6.96 -3.64
N MET A 123 -6.20 -6.10 -3.91
CA MET A 123 -7.52 -6.52 -4.41
C MET A 123 -7.41 -7.30 -5.72
N GLN A 124 -6.52 -6.89 -6.64
CA GLN A 124 -6.32 -7.59 -7.91
C GLN A 124 -5.63 -8.94 -7.70
N VAL A 125 -4.72 -9.03 -6.72
CA VAL A 125 -4.09 -10.29 -6.32
C VAL A 125 -5.11 -11.26 -5.72
N GLU A 126 -6.11 -10.75 -4.98
CA GLU A 126 -7.26 -11.54 -4.50
C GLU A 126 -8.29 -11.87 -5.58
N GLY A 127 -8.06 -11.45 -6.83
CA GLY A 127 -8.89 -11.82 -7.97
C GLY A 127 -10.05 -10.87 -8.25
N LEU A 128 -10.12 -9.71 -7.59
CA LEU A 128 -11.13 -8.72 -7.94
C LEU A 128 -10.88 -8.12 -9.33
N PRO A 129 -11.94 -7.86 -10.11
CA PRO A 129 -11.81 -7.14 -11.36
C PRO A 129 -11.18 -5.76 -11.15
N ARG A 130 -10.31 -5.36 -12.09
CA ARG A 130 -9.68 -4.04 -12.07
C ARG A 130 -10.68 -2.88 -11.96
N SER A 131 -11.89 -3.03 -12.49
CA SER A 131 -12.97 -2.05 -12.36
C SER A 131 -13.42 -1.85 -10.90
N GLU A 132 -13.48 -2.91 -10.10
CA GLU A 132 -13.83 -2.80 -8.67
C GLU A 132 -12.64 -2.27 -7.86
N ALA A 133 -11.41 -2.67 -8.18
CA ALA A 133 -10.21 -2.09 -7.58
C ALA A 133 -10.12 -0.57 -7.87
N ASN A 134 -10.42 -0.14 -9.10
CA ASN A 134 -10.49 1.27 -9.47
C ASN A 134 -11.56 2.03 -8.67
N LEU A 135 -12.74 1.44 -8.52
CA LEU A 135 -13.83 2.03 -7.73
C LEU A 135 -13.42 2.21 -6.25
N VAL A 136 -12.81 1.20 -5.64
CA VAL A 136 -12.34 1.30 -4.24
C VAL A 136 -11.23 2.33 -4.13
N LEU A 137 -10.24 2.36 -5.03
CA LEU A 137 -9.19 3.36 -5.02
C LEU A 137 -9.77 4.79 -5.13
N MET A 138 -10.74 5.00 -6.02
CA MET A 138 -11.45 6.28 -6.17
C MET A 138 -12.11 6.70 -4.84
N LEU A 139 -12.85 5.80 -4.18
CA LEU A 139 -13.50 6.08 -2.90
C LEU A 139 -12.48 6.40 -1.80
N LEU A 140 -11.38 5.66 -1.73
CA LEU A 140 -10.33 5.89 -0.74
C LEU A 140 -9.60 7.22 -0.97
N ARG A 141 -9.36 7.60 -2.23
CA ARG A 141 -8.77 8.91 -2.56
C ARG A 141 -9.69 10.06 -2.21
N ALA A 142 -10.99 9.92 -2.50
CA ALA A 142 -11.99 10.98 -2.30
C ALA A 142 -12.40 11.14 -0.83
N THR A 143 -12.56 10.03 -0.09
CA THR A 143 -13.22 10.03 1.23
C THR A 143 -12.44 9.30 2.34
N GLY A 144 -11.34 8.62 1.98
CA GLY A 144 -10.54 7.85 2.93
C GLY A 144 -9.79 8.73 3.93
N THR A 145 -9.53 8.16 5.11
CA THR A 145 -8.69 8.80 6.13
C THR A 145 -7.26 8.96 5.60
N ARG A 146 -6.71 10.16 5.74
CA ARG A 146 -5.32 10.54 5.43
C ARG A 146 -4.58 10.84 6.72
N TRP A 147 -3.27 10.65 6.73
CA TRP A 147 -2.46 10.94 7.91
C TRP A 147 -1.03 11.38 7.59
N ALA A 148 -0.44 12.14 8.49
CA ALA A 148 0.99 12.46 8.43
C ALA A 148 1.81 11.36 9.12
N THR A 149 2.91 10.93 8.51
CA THR A 149 3.87 10.02 9.15
C THR A 149 4.83 10.80 10.05
N LYS A 150 5.19 10.22 11.20
CA LYS A 150 6.16 10.82 12.13
C LYS A 150 7.54 10.90 11.46
N GLY A 151 8.22 12.04 11.59
CA GLY A 151 9.59 12.23 11.09
C GLY A 151 10.03 13.69 11.02
N PRO A 152 11.33 13.99 11.18
CA PRO A 152 11.86 15.35 11.05
C PRO A 152 11.80 15.77 9.58
N GLY A 153 10.98 16.78 9.25
CA GLY A 153 10.95 17.35 7.90
C GLY A 153 9.56 17.55 7.29
N ASN A 154 8.49 17.11 7.95
CA ASN A 154 7.17 17.64 7.60
C ASN A 154 7.02 19.04 8.24
N CYS A 155 6.58 20.03 7.48
CA CYS A 155 6.30 21.40 7.99
C CYS A 155 5.31 21.39 9.17
N PHE A 156 4.61 20.27 9.35
CA PHE A 156 3.58 20.02 10.33
C PHE A 156 4.08 19.82 11.77
N SER A 157 5.12 19.00 11.99
CA SER A 157 5.63 18.71 13.34
C SER A 157 6.17 19.95 14.07
N ARG A 158 6.50 21.01 13.31
CA ARG A 158 6.87 22.32 13.86
C ARG A 158 5.68 23.15 14.36
N CYS A 159 4.47 22.92 13.85
CA CYS A 159 3.27 23.73 14.16
C CYS A 159 2.32 23.06 15.16
N HIS A 160 2.34 21.74 15.28
CA HIS A 160 1.33 21.00 16.07
C HIS A 160 1.89 20.17 17.23
N GLY A 161 3.17 20.38 17.54
CA GLY A 161 3.85 19.66 18.62
C GLY A 161 4.27 18.23 18.23
N PRO A 162 5.22 17.65 18.98
CA PRO A 162 5.84 16.36 18.65
C PRO A 162 4.88 15.16 18.74
N ASP A 163 3.76 15.30 19.46
CA ASP A 163 2.85 14.20 19.77
C ASP A 163 1.56 14.19 18.93
N ALA A 164 1.41 15.11 17.98
CA ALA A 164 0.19 15.16 17.16
C ALA A 164 0.12 13.95 16.20
N ASN A 165 -0.81 13.04 16.44
CA ASN A 165 -1.29 12.09 15.44
C ASN A 165 -2.31 12.80 14.56
N LEU A 166 -1.99 12.93 13.29
CA LEU A 166 -2.72 13.84 12.42
C LEU A 166 -3.44 13.07 11.39
N GLU A 167 -4.75 13.19 11.49
CA GLU A 167 -5.70 12.45 10.71
C GLU A 167 -6.72 13.43 10.19
N TRP A 168 -6.99 13.33 8.90
CA TRP A 168 -8.01 14.15 8.26
C TRP A 168 -8.67 13.35 7.15
N ARG A 169 -9.80 13.85 6.67
CA ARG A 169 -10.45 13.37 5.45
C ARG A 169 -10.65 14.57 4.53
N PRO A 170 -10.55 14.40 3.21
CA PRO A 170 -10.92 15.46 2.29
C PRO A 170 -12.37 15.87 2.49
N ILE A 171 -12.65 17.16 2.32
CA ILE A 171 -14.02 17.65 2.24
C ILE A 171 -14.48 17.51 0.79
N VAL A 172 -15.52 16.71 0.58
CA VAL A 172 -16.18 16.46 -0.71
C VAL A 172 -17.69 16.47 -0.48
N LYS A 173 -18.47 16.67 -1.55
CA LYS A 173 -19.92 16.42 -1.54
C LYS A 173 -20.17 14.96 -1.91
N ASP A 174 -20.98 14.25 -1.14
CA ASP A 174 -21.27 12.84 -1.40
C ASP A 174 -21.87 12.64 -2.81
N GLU A 175 -22.70 13.57 -3.28
CA GLU A 175 -23.29 13.53 -4.63
C GLU A 175 -22.21 13.54 -5.72
N ALA A 176 -21.18 14.36 -5.56
CA ALA A 176 -20.07 14.44 -6.52
C ALA A 176 -19.25 13.14 -6.55
N VAL A 177 -19.08 12.47 -5.41
CA VAL A 177 -18.42 11.15 -5.36
C VAL A 177 -19.29 10.08 -6.01
N LEU A 178 -20.60 10.10 -5.75
CA LEU A 178 -21.56 9.15 -6.31
C LEU A 178 -21.65 9.25 -7.84
N GLU A 179 -21.53 10.44 -8.41
CA GLU A 179 -21.44 10.64 -9.87
C GLU A 179 -20.24 9.94 -10.51
N LEU A 180 -19.13 9.77 -9.77
CA LEU A 180 -17.92 9.09 -10.25
C LEU A 180 -18.02 7.56 -10.21
N VAL A 181 -18.97 6.97 -9.47
CA VAL A 181 -19.02 5.50 -9.26
C VAL A 181 -19.07 4.73 -10.57
N LYS A 182 -19.95 5.13 -11.50
CA LYS A 182 -20.06 4.46 -12.82
C LYS A 182 -18.81 4.65 -13.66
N TRP A 183 -18.21 5.84 -13.61
CA TRP A 183 -17.00 6.15 -14.35
C TRP A 183 -15.80 5.35 -13.82
N ALA A 184 -15.64 5.23 -12.49
CA ALA A 184 -14.54 4.53 -11.84
C ALA A 184 -14.53 3.03 -12.14
N ARG A 185 -15.69 2.43 -12.45
CA ARG A 185 -15.83 1.05 -12.93
C ARG A 185 -15.35 0.82 -14.37
N ASN A 186 -14.43 1.62 -14.86
CA ASN A 186 -13.77 1.41 -16.15
C ASN A 186 -12.40 0.77 -15.92
N SER A 187 -12.22 -0.48 -16.37
CA SER A 187 -10.98 -1.24 -16.21
C SER A 187 -9.79 -0.71 -17.00
N ARG A 188 -9.96 0.33 -17.83
CA ARG A 188 -8.87 0.96 -18.58
C ARG A 188 -8.25 2.15 -17.84
N LEU A 189 -8.91 2.71 -16.83
CA LEU A 189 -8.41 3.88 -16.10
C LEU A 189 -7.08 3.57 -15.42
N THR A 190 -6.11 4.45 -15.56
CA THR A 190 -4.87 4.46 -14.80
C THR A 190 -5.09 5.03 -13.40
N VAL A 191 -4.14 4.78 -12.49
CA VAL A 191 -4.17 5.39 -11.15
C VAL A 191 -4.13 6.92 -11.25
N GLU A 192 -3.34 7.46 -12.17
CA GLU A 192 -3.21 8.90 -12.39
C GLU A 192 -4.54 9.53 -12.86
N GLU A 193 -5.25 8.89 -13.80
CA GLU A 193 -6.57 9.36 -14.22
C GLU A 193 -7.59 9.36 -13.06
N ILE A 194 -7.53 8.35 -12.18
CA ILE A 194 -8.36 8.30 -10.96
C ILE A 194 -8.03 9.47 -10.03
N GLU A 195 -6.76 9.72 -9.77
CA GLU A 195 -6.32 10.81 -8.89
C GLU A 195 -6.69 12.18 -9.43
N LEU A 196 -6.44 12.44 -10.72
CA LEU A 196 -6.79 13.71 -11.36
C LEU A 196 -8.29 13.99 -11.27
N ARG A 197 -9.13 13.00 -11.60
CA ARG A 197 -10.59 13.16 -11.56
C ARG A 197 -11.13 13.33 -10.14
N VAL A 198 -10.56 12.64 -9.16
CA VAL A 198 -10.94 12.80 -7.75
C VAL A 198 -10.57 14.20 -7.24
N ASN A 199 -9.40 14.72 -7.62
CA ASN A 199 -8.96 16.05 -7.19
C ASN A 199 -9.89 17.17 -7.66
N GLU A 200 -10.61 16.99 -8.78
CA GLU A 200 -11.60 17.96 -9.27
C GLU A 200 -12.82 18.13 -8.34
N ILE A 201 -13.12 17.14 -7.50
CA ILE A 201 -14.30 17.16 -6.60
C ILE A 201 -13.93 17.46 -5.13
N ILE A 202 -12.64 17.50 -4.80
CA ILE A 202 -12.14 17.83 -3.45
C ILE A 202 -12.26 19.34 -3.24
N LEU A 203 -13.06 19.73 -2.25
CA LEU A 203 -13.23 21.12 -1.82
C LEU A 203 -12.08 21.55 -0.90
N GLU A 204 -11.69 20.67 0.01
CA GLU A 204 -10.54 20.88 0.90
C GLU A 204 -9.77 19.57 1.05
N GLU A 205 -8.46 19.60 0.75
CA GLU A 205 -7.64 18.41 0.74
C GLU A 205 -7.22 17.92 2.14
N GLY A 206 -7.13 18.86 3.09
CA GLY A 206 -6.67 18.61 4.46
C GLY A 206 -6.35 19.89 5.22
N PRO A 207 -5.73 19.78 6.41
CA PRO A 207 -5.57 20.90 7.35
C PRO A 207 -4.65 22.05 6.87
N HIS A 208 -4.00 21.93 5.71
CA HIS A 208 -3.31 23.06 5.03
C HIS A 208 -3.68 23.12 3.56
N SER A 209 -4.97 23.02 3.22
CA SER A 209 -5.44 23.60 1.96
C SER A 209 -4.98 25.07 1.95
N VAL A 210 -3.83 25.30 1.32
CA VAL A 210 -3.20 26.60 1.20
C VAL A 210 -4.15 27.46 0.40
N ILE A 211 -4.44 28.63 0.96
CA ILE A 211 -5.00 29.80 0.28
C ILE A 211 -4.46 29.80 -1.15
N GLY A 212 -5.36 29.69 -2.12
CA GLY A 212 -5.01 29.92 -3.51
C GLY A 212 -4.42 31.32 -3.61
N ILE A 213 -3.11 31.40 -3.81
CA ILE A 213 -2.52 32.62 -4.33
C ILE A 213 -2.89 32.62 -5.81
N MET A 214 -4.06 33.22 -6.08
CA MET A 214 -4.41 33.77 -7.38
C MET A 214 -3.62 35.06 -7.61
#